data_AF-A0A8H5AYL8-F1
#
_entry.id   AF-A0A8H5AYL8-F1
#
_cell.length_a   1.000
_cell.length_b   1.000
_cell.length_c   1.000
_cell.angle_alpha   90.00
_cell.angle_beta   90.00
_cell.angle_gamma   90.00
#
_symmetry.space_group_name_H-M   'P 1'
#
loop_
_entity.id
_entity.type
_entity.pdbx_description
1 polymer ?
#
loop_
_entity_poly.entity_id
_entity_poly.type
_entity_poly.pdbx_seq_one_letter_code
_entity_poly.pdbx_strand_id
1 'polypeptide(L)'
;MSFLAIARAARAVRPAFARRFASGFAPYTPRRSYRTAAWGTAAFGAAAALVATTTQTIYCDVPVVAEVAEETVVDPATSIAFPKVMRIPATIKIPPMELVGLGVRTVSFLGVKVYSVGFYADLNNPNIKITEGMSPEEKIQEIVRNTSCVIRIVPTRNTSYTHLRDAWVRALSARIAVASKEEALSEQTAIKVSASMRLLKSLFPNSPLKKETPLDVFLSAPLPDKQRPLVFRDLGSIEDDWLTAEFVLNYFDSAASPSPALKKSVFERLADFPNKS
;
A
#
# COMPACT_ATOMS: atom_id res chain seq x y z
N MET A 1 57.73 -42.93 -15.37
CA MET A 1 58.94 -42.09 -15.54
C MET A 1 58.48 -40.65 -15.51
N SER A 2 58.53 -39.91 -14.41
CA SER A 2 59.69 -39.45 -13.60
C SER A 2 60.12 -38.02 -13.96
N PHE A 3 59.87 -37.13 -12.99
CA PHE A 3 60.59 -35.88 -12.64
C PHE A 3 60.56 -34.70 -13.65
N LEU A 4 60.45 -33.43 -13.28
CA LEU A 4 60.83 -32.70 -12.06
C LEU A 4 59.88 -31.52 -11.77
N ALA A 5 59.61 -31.32 -10.47
CA ALA A 5 59.24 -30.04 -9.89
C ALA A 5 60.53 -29.25 -9.54
N ILE A 6 60.55 -27.94 -9.78
CA ILE A 6 61.59 -27.02 -9.29
C ILE A 6 60.93 -25.89 -8.51
N ALA A 7 61.51 -25.62 -7.34
CA ALA A 7 60.98 -24.81 -6.26
C ALA A 7 61.44 -23.34 -6.27
N ARG A 8 60.64 -22.50 -5.59
CA ARG A 8 60.96 -21.34 -4.73
C ARG A 8 62.11 -20.40 -5.14
N ALA A 9 61.78 -19.11 -5.28
CA ALA A 9 62.13 -18.07 -4.29
C ALA A 9 61.64 -16.69 -4.79
N ALA A 10 60.80 -16.00 -4.00
CA ALA A 10 60.59 -14.56 -4.19
C ALA A 10 60.81 -13.87 -2.85
N ARG A 11 61.93 -13.16 -2.80
CA ARG A 11 62.50 -12.43 -1.66
C ARG A 11 61.70 -11.15 -1.45
N ALA A 12 61.26 -10.91 -0.22
CA ALA A 12 60.65 -9.65 0.18
C ALA A 12 61.68 -8.50 0.12
N VAL A 13 61.33 -7.41 -0.56
CA VAL A 13 62.06 -6.14 -0.50
C VAL A 13 61.04 -5.00 -0.39
N ARG A 14 61.01 -4.37 0.79
CA ARG A 14 60.39 -3.05 1.03
C ARG A 14 61.48 -1.98 0.91
N PRO A 15 61.19 -0.86 0.25
CA PRO A 15 61.75 0.44 0.65
C PRO A 15 60.62 1.48 0.77
N ALA A 16 60.78 2.65 1.35
CA ALA A 16 61.56 3.18 2.47
C ALA A 16 60.92 4.58 2.69
N PHE A 17 60.56 4.93 3.92
CA PHE A 17 59.97 6.23 4.24
C PHE A 17 60.96 7.36 3.94
N ALA A 18 60.65 8.21 2.96
CA ALA A 18 61.41 9.43 2.71
C ALA A 18 60.95 10.53 3.69
N ARG A 19 61.76 10.80 4.71
CA ARG A 19 61.66 12.02 5.53
C ARG A 19 62.18 13.20 4.70
N ARG A 20 61.31 14.18 4.41
CA ARG A 20 61.72 15.47 3.85
C ARG A 20 61.96 16.44 5.00
N PHE A 21 63.21 16.88 5.15
CA PHE A 21 63.57 18.07 5.91
C PHE A 21 63.39 19.29 5.00
N ALA A 22 62.67 20.30 5.47
CA ALA A 22 62.62 21.62 4.86
C ALA A 22 63.13 22.64 5.88
N SER A 23 64.20 23.36 5.52
CA SER A 23 64.77 24.45 6.28
C SER A 23 63.90 25.71 6.12
N GLY A 24 63.46 26.27 7.25
CA GLY A 24 62.73 27.54 7.27
C GLY A 24 63.70 28.71 7.19
N PHE A 25 63.57 29.53 6.16
CA PHE A 25 64.01 30.93 6.18
C PHE A 25 62.76 31.79 6.33
N ALA A 26 62.64 32.50 7.46
CA ALA A 26 61.55 33.43 7.71
C ALA A 26 61.84 34.79 7.05
N PRO A 27 60.98 35.32 6.18
CA PRO A 27 61.04 36.72 5.80
C PRO A 27 60.26 37.57 6.80
N TYR A 28 60.99 38.49 7.43
CA TYR A 28 60.46 39.60 8.22
C TYR A 28 59.61 40.51 7.32
N THR A 29 58.32 40.68 7.66
CA THR A 29 57.45 41.69 7.01
C THR A 29 57.02 42.74 8.04
N PRO A 30 57.14 44.04 7.71
CA PRO A 30 56.94 45.12 8.66
C PRO A 30 55.47 45.39 8.94
N ARG A 31 55.17 45.70 10.20
CA ARG A 31 53.85 46.19 10.66
C ARG A 31 53.49 47.50 9.96
N ARG A 32 52.42 47.50 9.15
CA ARG A 32 51.80 48.72 8.63
C ARG A 32 50.46 48.97 9.33
N SER A 33 50.35 50.16 9.90
CA SER A 33 49.23 50.69 10.67
C SER A 33 47.95 50.79 9.84
N TYR A 34 46.88 50.12 10.27
CA TYR A 34 45.52 50.32 9.77
C TYR A 34 44.73 51.17 10.77
N ARG A 35 44.94 52.50 10.74
CA ARG A 35 43.94 53.45 11.22
C ARG A 35 43.18 53.95 9.99
N THR A 36 42.08 53.28 9.65
CA THR A 36 40.87 53.78 8.94
C THR A 36 40.12 52.62 8.29
N ALA A 37 39.36 51.85 9.07
CA ALA A 37 38.30 50.97 8.56
C ALA A 37 37.33 50.61 9.69
N ALA A 38 36.79 51.62 10.38
CA ALA A 38 35.86 51.43 11.50
C ALA A 38 34.44 51.98 11.21
N TRP A 39 34.09 52.18 9.93
CA TRP A 39 32.81 52.79 9.53
C TRP A 39 32.07 51.98 8.44
N GLY A 40 32.42 50.71 8.26
CA GLY A 40 31.83 49.83 7.24
C GLY A 40 31.21 48.52 7.75
N THR A 41 31.21 48.29 9.07
CA THR A 41 30.76 47.02 9.68
C THR A 41 29.46 47.13 10.48
N ALA A 42 28.86 48.31 10.63
CA ALA A 42 27.59 48.48 11.34
C ALA A 42 26.35 48.27 10.45
N ALA A 43 26.45 48.46 9.12
CA ALA A 43 25.29 48.36 8.22
C ALA A 43 24.94 46.93 7.79
N PHE A 44 25.91 46.00 7.75
CA PHE A 44 25.66 44.60 7.39
C PHE A 44 25.16 43.73 8.56
N GLY A 45 25.43 44.11 9.81
CA GLY A 45 24.95 43.39 10.99
C GLY A 45 23.45 43.59 11.27
N ALA A 46 22.91 44.77 10.94
CA ALA A 46 21.50 45.09 11.21
C ALA A 46 20.54 44.40 10.22
N ALA A 47 20.94 44.19 8.96
CA ALA A 47 20.09 43.52 7.97
C ALA A 47 19.95 42.01 8.23
N ALA A 48 21.00 41.35 8.73
CA ALA A 48 20.95 39.92 9.09
C ALA A 48 20.11 39.66 10.35
N ALA A 49 20.08 40.60 11.31
CA ALA A 49 19.27 40.49 12.52
C ALA A 49 17.76 40.70 12.26
N LEU A 50 17.39 41.48 11.24
CA LEU A 50 15.98 41.73 10.90
C LEU A 50 15.34 40.56 10.15
N VAL A 51 16.10 39.82 9.33
CA VAL A 51 15.58 38.64 8.60
C VAL A 51 15.48 37.40 9.51
N ALA A 52 16.30 37.32 10.57
CA ALA A 52 16.26 36.20 11.52
C ALA A 52 15.11 36.28 12.55
N THR A 53 14.40 37.41 12.65
CA THR A 53 13.29 37.60 13.60
C THR A 53 11.91 37.51 12.96
N THR A 54 11.82 37.41 11.64
CA THR A 54 10.57 37.12 10.91
C THR A 54 10.54 35.66 10.46
N THR A 55 10.81 34.73 11.38
CA THR A 55 10.26 33.38 11.22
C THR A 55 8.76 33.50 11.51
N GLN A 56 7.98 33.86 10.49
CA GLN A 56 6.57 33.52 10.50
C GLN A 56 6.50 32.01 10.62
N THR A 57 6.25 31.54 11.83
CA THR A 57 5.79 30.18 12.07
C THR A 57 4.47 30.08 11.32
N ILE A 58 4.53 29.52 10.11
CA ILE A 58 3.33 29.15 9.37
C ILE A 58 2.70 28.03 10.19
N TYR A 59 1.76 28.40 11.03
CA TYR A 59 0.89 27.46 11.69
C TYR A 59 -0.04 26.94 10.59
N CYS A 60 0.26 25.75 10.06
CA CYS A 60 -0.69 25.02 9.23
C CYS A 60 -1.83 24.59 10.14
N ASP A 61 -2.75 25.52 10.42
CA ASP A 61 -4.08 25.24 10.95
C ASP A 61 -4.84 24.45 9.88
N VAL A 62 -4.48 23.17 9.70
CA VAL A 62 -5.47 22.20 9.27
C VAL A 62 -6.48 22.19 10.40
N PRO A 63 -7.75 22.54 10.17
CA PRO A 63 -8.75 22.33 11.19
C PRO A 63 -8.64 20.86 11.57
N VAL A 64 -8.25 20.59 12.81
CA VAL A 64 -8.44 19.27 13.42
C VAL A 64 -9.92 19.04 13.25
N VAL A 65 -10.27 18.31 12.18
CA VAL A 65 -11.60 17.77 11.99
C VAL A 65 -11.80 17.03 13.30
N ALA A 66 -12.67 17.58 14.13
CA ALA A 66 -12.99 17.04 15.44
C ALA A 66 -13.03 15.52 15.28
N GLU A 67 -12.26 14.81 16.10
CA GLU A 67 -12.31 13.36 16.20
C GLU A 67 -13.75 13.01 16.56
N VAL A 68 -14.62 12.90 15.55
CA VAL A 68 -15.88 12.20 15.65
C VAL A 68 -15.40 10.81 16.03
N ALA A 69 -15.62 10.43 17.29
CA ALA A 69 -15.24 9.14 17.82
C ALA A 69 -15.70 8.09 16.79
N GLU A 70 -14.76 7.62 15.96
CA GLU A 70 -15.11 6.73 14.88
C GLU A 70 -15.56 5.46 15.59
N GLU A 71 -16.86 5.15 15.51
CA GLU A 71 -17.36 3.92 16.07
C GLU A 71 -16.56 2.79 15.43
N THR A 72 -15.78 2.06 16.24
CA THR A 72 -14.94 0.97 15.76
C THR A 72 -15.56 -0.36 16.08
N VAL A 73 -15.33 -1.34 15.22
CA VAL A 73 -15.64 -2.75 15.44
C VAL A 73 -14.32 -3.49 15.54
N VAL A 74 -14.16 -4.28 16.60
CA VAL A 74 -12.95 -5.05 16.86
C VAL A 74 -13.11 -6.45 16.27
N ASP A 75 -12.13 -6.89 15.50
CA ASP A 75 -12.07 -8.28 15.02
C ASP A 75 -11.90 -9.24 16.21
N PRO A 76 -12.85 -10.17 16.45
CA PRO A 76 -12.78 -11.11 17.57
C PRO A 76 -11.51 -11.97 17.57
N ALA A 77 -10.93 -12.25 16.39
CA ALA A 77 -9.80 -13.16 16.28
C ALA A 77 -8.44 -12.46 16.48
N THR A 78 -8.33 -11.17 16.20
CA THR A 78 -7.03 -10.47 16.16
C THR A 78 -6.95 -9.26 17.07
N SER A 79 -8.07 -8.84 17.65
CA SER A 79 -8.21 -7.62 18.45
C SER A 79 -7.85 -6.34 17.70
N ILE A 80 -7.80 -6.39 16.37
CA ILE A 80 -7.56 -5.22 15.51
C ILE A 80 -8.88 -4.47 15.35
N ALA A 81 -8.86 -3.16 15.59
CA ALA A 81 -10.02 -2.29 15.44
C ALA A 81 -10.14 -1.78 14.00
N PHE A 82 -11.37 -1.79 13.49
CA PHE A 82 -11.74 -1.28 12.18
C PHE A 82 -12.82 -0.21 12.35
N PRO A 83 -12.75 0.95 11.68
CA PRO A 83 -13.82 1.94 11.75
C PRO A 83 -15.11 1.37 11.12
N LYS A 84 -16.28 1.73 11.64
CA LYS A 84 -17.57 1.37 11.03
C LYS A 84 -17.81 2.11 9.72
N VAL A 85 -17.30 3.34 9.62
CA VAL A 85 -17.44 4.17 8.43
C VAL A 85 -16.06 4.60 8.00
N MET A 86 -15.71 4.39 6.73
CA MET A 86 -14.44 4.79 6.17
C MET A 86 -14.63 5.88 5.11
N ARG A 87 -13.79 6.91 5.19
CA ARG A 87 -13.62 7.92 4.14
C ARG A 87 -12.25 7.74 3.51
N ILE A 88 -12.22 7.54 2.19
CA ILE A 88 -10.95 7.50 1.47
C ILE A 88 -10.56 8.93 1.11
N PRO A 89 -9.34 9.37 1.45
CA PRO A 89 -8.80 10.62 0.93
C PRO A 89 -8.51 10.44 -0.56
N ALA A 90 -9.43 10.89 -1.41
CA ALA A 90 -9.26 10.93 -2.85
C ALA A 90 -9.56 12.34 -3.35
N THR A 91 -8.92 12.72 -4.45
CA THR A 91 -9.18 14.00 -5.14
C THR A 91 -10.64 14.07 -5.62
N ILE A 92 -11.26 12.92 -5.88
CA ILE A 92 -12.66 12.78 -6.26
C ILE A 92 -13.50 12.57 -5.00
N LYS A 93 -14.66 13.21 -4.90
CA LYS A 93 -15.61 13.01 -3.80
C LYS A 93 -16.15 11.58 -3.82
N ILE A 94 -15.60 10.71 -2.97
CA ILE A 94 -16.07 9.34 -2.77
C ILE A 94 -17.06 9.34 -1.58
N PRO A 95 -18.24 8.69 -1.71
CA PRO A 95 -19.18 8.57 -0.60
C PRO A 95 -18.57 7.78 0.58
N PRO A 96 -18.99 8.06 1.82
CA PRO A 96 -18.55 7.28 2.97
C PRO A 96 -19.02 5.83 2.83
N MET A 97 -18.14 4.87 3.10
CA MET A 97 -18.46 3.44 3.00
C MET A 97 -18.65 2.83 4.39
N GLU A 98 -19.62 1.94 4.51
CA GLU A 98 -19.94 1.22 5.75
C GLU A 98 -19.18 -0.10 5.79
N LEU A 99 -18.72 -0.49 6.98
CA LEU A 99 -18.16 -1.80 7.26
C LEU A 99 -19.26 -2.86 7.18
N VAL A 100 -19.16 -3.73 6.17
CA VAL A 100 -20.12 -4.82 5.96
C VAL A 100 -19.75 -6.05 6.79
N GLY A 101 -18.45 -6.33 6.92
CA GLY A 101 -17.99 -7.48 7.71
C GLY A 101 -16.48 -7.53 7.91
N LEU A 102 -16.09 -8.37 8.85
CA LEU A 102 -14.71 -8.54 9.31
C LEU A 102 -14.32 -10.02 9.30
N GLY A 103 -13.03 -10.29 9.13
CA GLY A 103 -12.53 -11.64 9.31
C GLY A 103 -11.03 -11.75 9.32
N VAL A 104 -10.54 -12.89 9.78
CA VAL A 104 -9.11 -13.22 9.77
C VAL A 104 -8.80 -14.17 8.63
N ARG A 105 -7.65 -13.98 7.99
CA ARG A 105 -7.05 -14.99 7.12
C ARG A 105 -6.08 -15.85 7.91
N THR A 106 -6.29 -17.16 7.86
CA THR A 106 -5.41 -18.18 8.45
C THR A 106 -4.72 -19.01 7.39
N VAL A 107 -3.45 -19.35 7.62
CA VAL A 107 -2.67 -20.25 6.77
C VAL A 107 -2.28 -21.51 7.53
N SER A 108 -2.20 -22.64 6.81
CA SER A 108 -1.82 -23.98 7.29
C SER A 108 -2.76 -24.63 8.32
N PHE A 109 -2.54 -25.92 8.58
CA PHE A 109 -3.24 -26.69 9.61
C PHE A 109 -3.04 -26.13 11.03
N LEU A 110 -1.96 -25.39 11.27
CA LEU A 110 -1.67 -24.76 12.57
C LEU A 110 -2.48 -23.47 12.81
N GLY A 111 -3.31 -23.03 11.86
CA GLY A 111 -4.20 -21.87 12.05
C GLY A 111 -3.46 -20.55 12.22
N VAL A 112 -2.32 -20.37 11.54
CA VAL A 112 -1.51 -19.16 11.67
C VAL A 112 -2.26 -17.98 11.07
N LYS A 113 -2.63 -17.00 11.90
CA LYS A 113 -3.29 -15.75 11.49
C LYS A 113 -2.29 -14.87 10.76
N VAL A 114 -2.56 -14.54 9.50
CA VAL A 114 -1.67 -13.74 8.63
C VAL A 114 -2.08 -12.27 8.59
N TYR A 115 -3.37 -12.01 8.42
CA TYR A 115 -3.93 -10.67 8.44
C TYR A 115 -5.39 -10.70 8.87
N SER A 116 -5.85 -9.60 9.45
CA SER A 116 -7.28 -9.29 9.54
C SER A 116 -7.70 -8.50 8.30
N VAL A 117 -8.93 -8.70 7.84
CA VAL A 117 -9.50 -8.06 6.67
C VAL A 117 -10.88 -7.51 7.00
N GLY A 118 -11.12 -6.27 6.60
CA GLY A 118 -12.43 -5.63 6.65
C GLY A 118 -12.93 -5.34 5.25
N PHE A 119 -14.19 -5.69 4.98
CA PHE A 119 -14.87 -5.37 3.73
C PHE A 119 -15.83 -4.20 3.95
N TYR A 120 -15.65 -3.15 3.17
CA TYR A 120 -16.50 -1.96 3.18
C TYR A 120 -17.15 -1.80 1.82
N ALA A 121 -18.38 -1.32 1.81
CA ALA A 121 -19.11 -1.02 0.58
C ALA A 121 -19.98 0.23 0.74
N ASP A 122 -20.27 0.87 -0.38
CA ASP A 122 -21.29 1.92 -0.44
C ASP A 122 -22.68 1.29 -0.50
N LEU A 123 -23.21 0.91 0.66
CA LEU A 123 -24.56 0.34 0.79
C LEU A 123 -25.66 1.37 0.49
N ASN A 124 -25.33 2.67 0.49
CA ASN A 124 -26.26 3.75 0.24
C ASN A 124 -26.42 4.07 -1.25
N ASN A 125 -25.63 3.43 -2.13
CA ASN A 125 -25.71 3.63 -3.56
C ASN A 125 -27.11 3.31 -4.13
N PRO A 126 -27.70 4.18 -4.98
CA PRO A 126 -28.99 3.93 -5.62
C PRO A 126 -28.94 2.84 -6.70
N ASN A 127 -27.76 2.47 -7.18
CA ASN A 127 -27.62 1.43 -8.22
C ASN A 127 -27.73 0.00 -7.67
N ILE A 128 -27.76 -0.17 -6.35
CA ILE A 128 -27.94 -1.49 -5.71
C ILE A 128 -29.40 -1.90 -5.82
N LYS A 129 -29.64 -3.03 -6.49
CA LYS A 129 -30.96 -3.66 -6.53
C LYS A 129 -30.93 -4.93 -5.70
N ILE A 130 -31.40 -4.87 -4.45
CA ILE A 130 -31.48 -6.04 -3.56
C ILE A 130 -32.94 -6.38 -3.27
N THR A 131 -33.33 -7.58 -3.69
CA THR A 131 -34.64 -8.21 -3.51
C THR A 131 -34.57 -9.28 -2.41
N GLU A 132 -35.66 -9.51 -1.67
CA GLU A 132 -35.75 -10.48 -0.55
C GLU A 132 -35.36 -11.90 -0.92
N GLY A 133 -35.63 -12.32 -2.15
CA GLY A 133 -35.39 -13.70 -2.61
C GLY A 133 -33.94 -14.01 -3.00
N MET A 134 -33.04 -13.03 -3.03
CA MET A 134 -31.65 -13.27 -3.43
C MET A 134 -30.84 -13.93 -2.32
N SER A 135 -30.05 -14.92 -2.71
CA SER A 135 -29.04 -15.52 -1.84
C SER A 135 -28.00 -14.48 -1.39
N PRO A 136 -27.38 -14.64 -0.22
CA PRO A 136 -26.28 -13.76 0.21
C PRO A 136 -25.16 -13.66 -0.82
N GLU A 137 -24.90 -14.73 -1.56
CA GLU A 137 -23.95 -14.81 -2.67
C GLU A 137 -24.33 -13.90 -3.84
N GLU A 138 -25.59 -13.89 -4.25
CA GLU A 138 -26.08 -12.99 -5.31
C GLU A 138 -26.07 -11.54 -4.84
N LYS A 139 -26.47 -11.29 -3.58
CA LYS A 139 -26.42 -9.94 -2.98
C LYS A 139 -25.00 -9.38 -3.00
N ILE A 140 -23.98 -10.17 -2.62
CA ILE A 140 -22.59 -9.70 -2.64
C ILE A 140 -22.08 -9.49 -4.07
N GLN A 141 -22.50 -10.33 -5.03
CA GLN A 141 -22.16 -10.12 -6.43
C GLN A 141 -22.75 -8.82 -6.97
N GLU A 142 -24.00 -8.52 -6.64
CA GLU A 142 -24.68 -7.29 -7.03
C GLU A 142 -24.00 -6.05 -6.41
N ILE A 143 -23.68 -6.11 -5.10
CA ILE A 143 -22.97 -5.01 -4.42
C ILE A 143 -21.61 -4.78 -5.07
N VAL A 144 -20.81 -5.84 -5.25
CA VAL A 144 -19.45 -5.72 -5.80
C VAL A 144 -19.48 -5.26 -7.24
N ARG A 145 -20.43 -5.68 -8.07
CA ARG A 145 -20.51 -5.29 -9.48
C ARG A 145 -21.01 -3.86 -9.67
N ASN A 146 -21.90 -3.37 -8.81
CA ASN A 146 -22.60 -2.09 -9.02
C ASN A 146 -22.14 -0.92 -8.13
N THR A 147 -21.33 -1.17 -7.10
CA THR A 147 -20.92 -0.12 -6.13
C THR A 147 -19.42 -0.01 -5.94
N SER A 148 -18.99 1.05 -5.26
CA SER A 148 -17.61 1.15 -4.78
C SER A 148 -17.40 0.34 -3.51
N CYS A 149 -16.28 -0.37 -3.44
CA CYS A 149 -15.92 -1.23 -2.32
C CYS A 149 -14.49 -0.98 -1.85
N VAL A 150 -14.19 -1.31 -0.59
CA VAL A 150 -12.82 -1.35 -0.06
C VAL A 150 -12.58 -2.66 0.65
N ILE A 151 -11.40 -3.23 0.38
CA ILE A 151 -10.82 -4.27 1.19
C ILE A 151 -9.66 -3.64 1.97
N ARG A 152 -9.82 -3.53 3.29
CA ARG A 152 -8.74 -3.10 4.19
C ARG A 152 -8.08 -4.32 4.79
N ILE A 153 -6.78 -4.46 4.59
CA ILE A 153 -5.98 -5.58 5.11
C ILE A 153 -5.02 -5.04 6.15
N VAL A 154 -5.04 -5.66 7.33
CA VAL A 154 -4.14 -5.31 8.43
C VAL A 154 -3.34 -6.54 8.82
N PRO A 155 -2.03 -6.60 8.51
CA PRO A 155 -1.19 -7.74 8.85
C PRO A 155 -1.10 -7.91 10.36
N THR A 156 -1.28 -9.14 10.85
CA THR A 156 -1.13 -9.46 12.28
C THR A 156 0.34 -9.72 12.65
N ARG A 157 1.22 -9.81 11.64
CA ARG A 157 2.66 -10.10 11.74
C ARG A 157 3.41 -9.40 10.61
N ASN A 158 4.73 -9.29 10.75
CA ASN A 158 5.57 -8.81 9.67
C ASN A 158 5.51 -9.78 8.48
N THR A 159 5.31 -9.23 7.29
CA THR A 159 5.24 -9.97 6.03
C THR A 159 5.90 -9.14 4.93
N SER A 160 5.71 -9.49 3.66
CA SER A 160 6.14 -8.71 2.51
C SER A 160 4.98 -8.50 1.54
N TYR A 161 5.06 -7.42 0.76
CA TYR A 161 4.14 -7.19 -0.34
C TYR A 161 4.18 -8.32 -1.37
N THR A 162 5.35 -8.94 -1.58
CA THR A 162 5.52 -10.09 -2.49
C THR A 162 4.69 -11.29 -2.06
N HIS A 163 4.66 -11.64 -0.77
CA HIS A 163 3.84 -12.75 -0.29
C HIS A 163 2.33 -12.50 -0.45
N LEU A 164 1.86 -11.27 -0.21
CA LEU A 164 0.47 -10.90 -0.43
C LEU A 164 0.09 -10.95 -1.91
N ARG A 165 0.91 -10.33 -2.76
CA ARG A 165 0.78 -10.36 -4.22
C ARG A 165 0.69 -11.79 -4.74
N ASP A 166 1.64 -12.65 -4.36
CA ASP A 166 1.72 -14.01 -4.89
C ASP A 166 0.50 -14.85 -4.47
N ALA A 167 -0.07 -14.58 -3.29
CA ALA A 167 -1.33 -15.21 -2.88
C ALA A 167 -2.51 -14.77 -3.77
N TRP A 168 -2.65 -13.48 -4.06
CA TRP A 168 -3.70 -12.98 -4.96
C TRP A 168 -3.52 -13.45 -6.39
N VAL A 169 -2.31 -13.37 -6.93
CA VAL A 169 -1.98 -13.83 -8.28
C VAL A 169 -2.35 -15.30 -8.43
N ARG A 170 -2.02 -16.15 -7.45
CA ARG A 170 -2.38 -17.57 -7.48
C ARG A 170 -3.90 -17.78 -7.47
N ALA A 171 -4.61 -17.08 -6.59
CA ALA A 171 -6.06 -17.17 -6.49
C ALA A 171 -6.75 -16.72 -7.79
N LEU A 172 -6.36 -15.57 -8.34
CA LEU A 172 -6.90 -15.05 -9.58
C LEU A 172 -6.56 -15.91 -10.79
N SER A 173 -5.36 -16.46 -10.85
CA SER A 173 -4.96 -17.38 -11.93
C SER A 173 -5.82 -18.65 -11.92
N ALA A 174 -6.18 -19.16 -10.73
CA ALA A 174 -7.12 -20.27 -10.60
C ALA A 174 -8.52 -19.89 -11.12
N ARG A 175 -9.00 -18.68 -10.80
CA ARG A 175 -10.30 -18.17 -11.30
C ARG A 175 -10.31 -17.99 -12.81
N ILE A 176 -9.24 -17.45 -13.38
CA ILE A 176 -9.08 -17.32 -14.84
C ILE A 176 -9.14 -18.71 -15.50
N ALA A 177 -8.46 -19.71 -14.93
CA ALA A 177 -8.49 -21.07 -15.48
C ALA A 177 -9.90 -21.69 -15.45
N VAL A 178 -10.68 -21.44 -14.40
CA VAL A 178 -12.09 -21.88 -14.32
C VAL A 178 -12.95 -21.15 -15.36
N ALA A 179 -12.85 -19.82 -15.44
CA ALA A 179 -13.63 -19.02 -16.39
C ALA A 179 -13.28 -19.33 -17.86
N SER A 180 -12.02 -19.64 -18.16
CA SER A 180 -11.61 -20.11 -19.49
C SER A 180 -12.18 -21.49 -19.82
N LYS A 181 -12.37 -22.36 -18.83
CA LYS A 181 -12.98 -23.69 -19.03
C LYS A 181 -14.50 -23.60 -19.22
N GLU A 182 -15.15 -22.64 -18.59
CA GLU A 182 -16.60 -22.42 -18.66
C GLU A 182 -17.02 -21.51 -19.84
N GLU A 183 -16.08 -21.14 -20.72
CA GLU A 183 -16.28 -20.21 -21.86
C GLU A 183 -16.89 -18.86 -21.47
N ALA A 184 -16.81 -18.49 -20.19
CA ALA A 184 -17.33 -17.23 -19.66
C ALA A 184 -16.47 -16.02 -20.04
N LEU A 185 -15.28 -16.25 -20.60
CA LEU A 185 -14.30 -15.21 -20.96
C LEU A 185 -14.08 -15.19 -22.47
N SER A 186 -14.45 -14.07 -23.12
CA SER A 186 -14.14 -13.87 -24.53
C SER A 186 -12.61 -13.83 -24.75
N GLU A 187 -12.15 -14.21 -25.94
CA GLU A 187 -10.72 -14.19 -26.29
C GLU A 187 -10.10 -12.78 -26.11
N GLN A 188 -10.83 -11.74 -26.50
CA GLN A 188 -10.39 -10.36 -26.33
C GLN A 188 -10.30 -9.96 -24.85
N THR A 189 -11.26 -10.41 -24.02
CA THR A 189 -11.23 -10.17 -22.58
C THR A 189 -10.08 -10.94 -21.93
N ALA A 190 -9.80 -12.16 -22.37
CA ALA A 190 -8.69 -12.97 -21.85
C ALA A 190 -7.32 -12.31 -22.07
N ILE A 191 -7.10 -11.69 -23.24
CA ILE A 191 -5.89 -10.93 -23.53
C ILE A 191 -5.75 -9.74 -22.57
N LYS A 192 -6.83 -8.95 -22.37
CA LYS A 192 -6.83 -7.80 -21.44
C LYS A 192 -6.55 -8.24 -20.00
N VAL A 193 -7.25 -9.26 -19.53
CA VAL A 193 -7.06 -9.83 -18.18
C VAL A 193 -5.63 -10.31 -17.99
N SER A 194 -5.01 -10.94 -19.00
CA SER A 194 -3.62 -11.38 -18.93
C SER A 194 -2.63 -10.22 -18.82
N ALA A 195 -2.89 -9.09 -19.49
CA ALA A 195 -2.09 -7.86 -19.40
C ALA A 195 -2.25 -7.22 -18.01
N SER A 196 -3.48 -7.08 -17.52
CA SER A 196 -3.79 -6.56 -16.19
C SER A 196 -3.21 -7.43 -15.06
N MET A 197 -3.14 -8.76 -15.26
CA MET A 197 -2.45 -9.68 -14.36
C MET A 197 -0.93 -9.43 -14.29
N ARG A 198 -0.30 -9.02 -15.41
CA ARG A 198 1.12 -8.64 -15.41
C ARG A 198 1.33 -7.31 -14.68
N LEU A 199 0.44 -6.34 -14.89
CA LEU A 199 0.45 -5.07 -14.15
C LEU A 199 0.30 -5.29 -12.65
N LEU A 200 -0.65 -6.14 -12.23
CA LEU A 200 -0.81 -6.54 -10.82
C LEU A 200 0.51 -7.04 -10.24
N LYS A 201 1.26 -7.83 -11.01
CA LYS A 201 2.54 -8.37 -10.52
C LYS A 201 3.60 -7.30 -10.32
N SER A 202 3.62 -6.27 -11.18
CA SER A 202 4.62 -5.20 -11.14
C SER A 202 4.32 -4.09 -10.14
N LEU A 203 3.07 -3.90 -9.71
CA LEU A 203 2.70 -2.85 -8.76
C LEU A 203 3.33 -3.02 -7.37
N PHE A 204 3.58 -4.26 -6.95
CA PHE A 204 4.04 -4.54 -5.60
C PHE A 204 5.57 -4.55 -5.50
N PRO A 205 6.16 -3.70 -4.65
CA PRO A 205 7.59 -3.68 -4.43
C PRO A 205 8.07 -4.92 -3.68
N ASN A 206 9.37 -5.22 -3.78
CA ASN A 206 10.01 -6.23 -2.95
C ASN A 206 10.45 -5.65 -1.60
N SER A 207 9.50 -5.06 -0.87
CA SER A 207 9.73 -4.47 0.46
C SER A 207 8.88 -5.16 1.54
N PRO A 208 9.30 -5.10 2.80
CA PRO A 208 8.52 -5.64 3.90
C PRO A 208 7.27 -4.80 4.15
N LEU A 209 6.20 -5.46 4.55
CA LEU A 209 4.99 -4.85 5.09
C LEU A 209 4.95 -5.15 6.60
N LYS A 210 5.02 -4.09 7.41
CA LYS A 210 5.06 -4.20 8.87
C LYS A 210 3.71 -4.65 9.43
N LYS A 211 3.76 -5.30 10.59
CA LYS A 211 2.57 -5.58 11.41
C LYS A 211 1.74 -4.30 11.60
N GLU A 212 0.42 -4.44 11.59
CA GLU A 212 -0.55 -3.37 11.83
C GLU A 212 -0.53 -2.20 10.83
N THR A 213 0.26 -2.29 9.76
CA THR A 213 0.22 -1.30 8.67
C THR A 213 -0.95 -1.62 7.73
N PRO A 214 -1.99 -0.78 7.66
CA PRO A 214 -3.15 -1.05 6.82
C PRO A 214 -2.79 -0.92 5.34
N LEU A 215 -3.22 -1.89 4.55
CA LEU A 215 -3.22 -1.85 3.09
C LEU A 215 -4.68 -1.76 2.62
N ASP A 216 -5.04 -0.62 2.06
CA ASP A 216 -6.37 -0.37 1.53
C ASP A 216 -6.39 -0.64 0.03
N VAL A 217 -7.31 -1.50 -0.40
CA VAL A 217 -7.59 -1.77 -1.81
C VAL A 217 -8.97 -1.22 -2.13
N PHE A 218 -9.03 -0.18 -2.94
CA PHE A 218 -10.26 0.50 -3.34
C PHE A 218 -10.70 0.05 -4.72
N LEU A 219 -11.94 -0.40 -4.83
CA LEU A 219 -12.62 -0.69 -6.07
C LEU A 219 -13.63 0.42 -6.33
N SER A 220 -13.46 1.13 -7.44
CA SER A 220 -14.37 2.21 -7.84
C SER A 220 -15.77 1.69 -8.22
N ALA A 221 -16.77 2.56 -8.22
CA ALA A 221 -18.07 2.23 -8.81
C ALA A 221 -17.94 2.09 -10.34
N PRO A 222 -18.70 1.18 -10.98
CA PRO A 222 -18.68 1.06 -12.44
C PRO A 222 -19.16 2.36 -13.08
N LEU A 223 -18.43 2.83 -14.08
CA LEU A 223 -18.82 3.98 -14.90
C LEU A 223 -19.11 3.49 -16.32
N PRO A 224 -20.17 3.98 -16.97
CA PRO A 224 -20.39 3.71 -18.40
C PRO A 224 -19.15 4.13 -19.21
N ASP A 225 -18.78 3.30 -20.17
CA ASP A 225 -17.70 3.53 -21.15
C ASP A 225 -16.27 3.67 -20.57
N LYS A 226 -16.04 3.30 -19.31
CA LYS A 226 -14.70 3.28 -18.71
C LYS A 226 -14.42 1.96 -18.02
N GLN A 227 -13.18 1.48 -18.20
CA GLN A 227 -12.70 0.34 -17.43
C GLN A 227 -12.65 0.68 -15.96
N ARG A 228 -13.02 -0.29 -15.13
CA ARG A 228 -13.10 -0.10 -13.68
C ARG A 228 -11.70 -0.13 -13.05
N PRO A 229 -11.26 0.95 -12.37
CA PRO A 229 -10.01 0.94 -11.63
C PRO A 229 -10.14 0.25 -10.27
N LEU A 230 -9.15 -0.59 -9.97
CA LEU A 230 -8.79 -1.11 -8.65
C LEU A 230 -7.51 -0.42 -8.20
N VAL A 231 -7.59 0.36 -7.12
CA VAL A 231 -6.50 1.18 -6.59
C VAL A 231 -5.95 0.54 -5.33
N PHE A 232 -4.66 0.21 -5.35
CA PHE A 232 -3.90 -0.18 -4.17
C PHE A 232 -3.28 1.09 -3.59
N ARG A 233 -3.69 1.45 -2.37
CA ARG A 233 -3.21 2.65 -1.70
C ARG A 233 -1.68 2.66 -1.66
N ASP A 234 -1.08 3.76 -2.12
CA ASP A 234 0.36 4.00 -2.21
C ASP A 234 1.15 3.08 -3.18
N LEU A 235 0.50 2.17 -3.90
CA LEU A 235 1.16 1.22 -4.82
C LEU A 235 0.78 1.43 -6.29
N GLY A 236 -0.42 1.98 -6.56
CA GLY A 236 -0.90 2.27 -7.91
C GLY A 236 -2.25 1.61 -8.23
N SER A 237 -2.62 1.57 -9.50
CA SER A 237 -3.95 1.10 -9.94
C SER A 237 -3.88 0.15 -11.13
N ILE A 238 -4.94 -0.63 -11.29
CA ILE A 238 -5.18 -1.52 -12.43
C ILE A 238 -6.57 -1.24 -12.96
N GLU A 239 -6.72 -1.21 -14.27
CA GLU A 239 -8.00 -0.98 -14.95
C GLU A 239 -8.39 -2.24 -15.70
N ASP A 240 -9.48 -2.88 -15.27
CA ASP A 240 -10.09 -4.02 -15.96
C ASP A 240 -11.44 -4.34 -15.33
N ASP A 241 -12.50 -4.56 -16.10
CA ASP A 241 -13.84 -4.77 -15.53
C ASP A 241 -14.00 -6.12 -14.85
N TRP A 242 -13.38 -7.16 -15.43
CA TRP A 242 -13.54 -8.53 -14.96
C TRP A 242 -12.60 -8.81 -13.79
N LEU A 243 -11.29 -8.60 -13.97
CA LEU A 243 -10.25 -8.89 -12.98
C LEU A 243 -10.46 -8.11 -11.68
N THR A 244 -10.90 -6.85 -11.75
CA THR A 244 -11.08 -6.01 -10.56
C THR A 244 -12.29 -6.43 -9.74
N ALA A 245 -13.39 -6.84 -10.39
CA ALA A 245 -14.53 -7.44 -9.72
C ALA A 245 -14.14 -8.79 -9.10
N GLU A 246 -13.45 -9.65 -9.87
CA GLU A 246 -13.01 -10.98 -9.42
C GLU A 246 -12.00 -10.91 -8.28
N PHE A 247 -11.18 -9.86 -8.19
CA PHE A 247 -10.30 -9.61 -7.05
C PHE A 247 -11.07 -9.56 -5.73
N VAL A 248 -12.20 -8.83 -5.72
CA VAL A 248 -13.03 -8.70 -4.52
C VAL A 248 -13.87 -9.96 -4.32
N LEU A 249 -14.48 -10.50 -5.37
CA LEU A 249 -15.30 -11.72 -5.30
C LEU A 249 -14.52 -12.95 -4.83
N ASN A 250 -13.21 -13.00 -5.07
CA ASN A 250 -12.33 -14.03 -4.53
C ASN A 250 -12.43 -14.19 -2.99
N TYR A 251 -12.78 -13.12 -2.26
CA TYR A 251 -12.99 -13.19 -0.81
C TYR A 251 -14.29 -13.87 -0.39
N PHE A 252 -15.26 -14.01 -1.30
CA PHE A 252 -16.60 -14.52 -1.03
C PHE A 252 -16.90 -15.85 -1.72
N ASP A 253 -15.94 -16.37 -2.49
CA ASP A 253 -16.07 -17.65 -3.18
C ASP A 253 -16.38 -18.82 -2.23
N SER A 254 -17.13 -19.80 -2.72
CA SER A 254 -17.50 -21.02 -2.00
C SER A 254 -16.37 -22.04 -1.93
N ALA A 255 -15.56 -22.16 -2.97
CA ALA A 255 -14.54 -23.20 -3.05
C ALA A 255 -13.23 -22.81 -2.33
N ALA A 256 -12.78 -21.56 -2.46
CA ALA A 256 -11.42 -21.18 -2.08
C ALA A 256 -11.28 -19.73 -1.57
N SER A 257 -12.17 -19.28 -0.67
CA SER A 257 -12.04 -17.95 -0.05
C SER A 257 -10.76 -17.84 0.81
N PRO A 258 -9.94 -16.77 0.64
CA PRO A 258 -8.82 -16.47 1.52
C PRO A 258 -9.19 -16.26 2.99
N SER A 259 -10.43 -15.87 3.30
CA SER A 259 -10.92 -15.66 4.66
C SER A 259 -12.35 -16.17 4.81
N PRO A 260 -12.52 -17.44 5.22
CA PRO A 260 -13.84 -17.99 5.52
C PRO A 260 -14.58 -17.22 6.63
N ALA A 261 -13.83 -16.66 7.59
CA ALA A 261 -14.38 -15.84 8.66
C ALA A 261 -15.03 -14.55 8.11
N LEU A 262 -14.37 -13.87 7.16
CA LEU A 262 -14.91 -12.67 6.53
C LEU A 262 -16.20 -13.01 5.77
N LYS A 263 -16.17 -14.08 4.99
CA LYS A 263 -17.34 -14.55 4.23
C LYS A 263 -18.54 -14.76 5.14
N LYS A 264 -18.37 -15.48 6.25
CA LYS A 264 -19.43 -15.73 7.22
C LYS A 264 -20.00 -14.43 7.80
N SER A 265 -19.13 -13.53 8.27
CA SER A 265 -19.56 -12.25 8.84
C SER A 265 -20.34 -11.38 7.84
N VAL A 266 -19.88 -11.30 6.60
CA VAL A 266 -20.57 -10.55 5.54
C VAL A 266 -21.92 -11.18 5.21
N PHE A 267 -22.00 -12.51 5.12
CA PHE A 267 -23.24 -13.19 4.75
C PHE A 267 -24.30 -13.08 5.83
N GLU A 268 -23.92 -13.14 7.10
CA GLU A 268 -24.81 -12.85 8.23
C GLU A 268 -25.37 -11.43 8.13
N ARG A 269 -24.51 -10.42 7.87
CA ARG A 269 -24.95 -9.04 7.70
C ARG A 269 -25.86 -8.82 6.49
N LEU A 270 -25.62 -9.54 5.39
CA LEU A 270 -26.41 -9.44 4.16
C LEU A 270 -27.73 -10.22 4.23
N ALA A 271 -27.83 -11.23 5.09
CA ALA A 271 -29.08 -11.91 5.39
C ALA A 271 -30.08 -10.94 6.05
N ASP A 272 -29.59 -10.13 6.99
CA ASP A 272 -30.37 -9.12 7.71
C ASP A 272 -30.51 -7.78 6.95
N PHE A 273 -29.95 -7.67 5.74
CA PHE A 273 -29.95 -6.42 5.00
C PHE A 273 -31.34 -6.12 4.42
N PRO A 274 -31.92 -4.94 4.71
CA PRO A 274 -33.25 -4.59 4.23
C PRO A 274 -33.28 -4.45 2.71
N ASN A 275 -34.44 -4.63 2.11
CA ASN A 275 -34.60 -4.48 0.67
C ASN A 275 -34.26 -3.08 0.21
N LYS A 276 -33.69 -3.04 -1.00
CA LYS A 276 -33.39 -1.79 -1.68
C LYS A 276 -33.80 -1.95 -3.14
N SER A 277 -34.96 -1.38 -3.46
CA SER A 277 -35.58 -1.37 -4.79
C SER A 277 -35.26 -0.09 -5.55
#